data_AF-A0A4E0RT89-F1
#
_entry.id   AF-A0A4E0RT89-F1
#
_cell.length_a   1.000
_cell.length_b   1.000
_cell.length_c   1.000
_cell.angle_alpha   90.00
_cell.angle_beta   90.00
_cell.angle_gamma   90.00
#
_symmetry.space_group_name_H-M   'P 1'
#
loop_
_entity.id
_entity.type
_entity.pdbx_description
1 polymer ?
#
loop_
_entity_poly.entity_id
_entity_poly.type
_entity_poly.pdbx_seq_one_letter_code
_entity_poly.pdbx_strand_id
1 'polypeptide(L)'
;MRTFCFFQICIIGRKRCTSAEDQSKQLGNIHEAIERERQVSAGMDRFIPRDFKIPVQNCTQIETTVKQRVSDLVFRILLTKPPELHWLKTQNLVISDSLTVQTTDGRWWNPGGQLTVQEASALLEADQLKLMKSQHGGLQTLLKNHHQAFEIRSGLIRLRFDPERMAQLNPSGGSFVSRKPAKKRLIQRKTKPCWMFSHHVDGCPYPSETCDFLHKTENISLISAE
;
A
#
# COMPACT_ATOMS: atom_id res chain seq x y z
N MET A 1 -26.58 -8.05 -8.98
CA MET A 1 -25.35 -7.53 -8.36
C MET A 1 -24.80 -8.61 -7.43
N ARG A 2 -23.74 -9.31 -7.83
CA ARG A 2 -23.17 -10.41 -7.03
C ARG A 2 -21.96 -9.90 -6.25
N THR A 3 -22.16 -9.77 -4.94
CA THR A 3 -21.12 -9.57 -3.93
C THR A 3 -20.25 -10.81 -3.86
N PHE A 4 -19.03 -10.75 -4.39
CA PHE A 4 -18.02 -11.78 -4.17
C PHE A 4 -17.34 -11.53 -2.83
N CYS A 5 -17.81 -12.23 -1.80
CA CYS A 5 -17.16 -12.26 -0.51
C CYS A 5 -16.04 -13.30 -0.55
N PHE A 6 -14.80 -12.86 -0.73
CA PHE A 6 -13.63 -13.70 -0.49
C PHE A 6 -13.42 -13.82 1.02
N PHE A 7 -14.07 -14.79 1.65
CA PHE A 7 -13.66 -15.24 2.99
C PHE A 7 -12.49 -16.20 2.83
N GLN A 8 -11.30 -15.73 3.20
CA GLN A 8 -10.20 -16.61 3.54
C GLN A 8 -10.60 -17.30 4.85
N ILE A 9 -11.07 -18.54 4.75
CA ILE A 9 -11.51 -19.32 5.90
C ILE A 9 -10.25 -19.69 6.71
N CYS A 10 -9.85 -18.82 7.64
CA CYS A 10 -8.96 -19.19 8.72
C CYS A 10 -9.73 -20.10 9.67
N ILE A 11 -9.43 -21.40 9.66
CA ILE A 11 -10.00 -22.36 10.61
C ILE A 11 -9.28 -22.16 11.97
N ILE A 12 -9.59 -21.07 12.65
CA ILE A 12 -9.19 -20.85 14.04
C ILE A 12 -10.43 -21.12 14.89
N GLY A 13 -10.40 -22.20 15.69
CA GLY A 13 -11.45 -22.51 16.66
C GLY A 13 -12.03 -23.93 16.64
N ARG A 14 -11.54 -24.87 15.82
CA ARG A 14 -11.98 -26.27 15.95
C ARG A 14 -11.27 -26.93 17.14
N LYS A 15 -12.03 -27.30 18.18
CA LYS A 15 -11.59 -28.29 19.18
C LYS A 15 -11.19 -29.56 18.40
N ARG A 16 -10.00 -30.09 18.65
CA ARG A 16 -9.59 -31.38 18.08
C ARG A 16 -10.45 -32.46 18.73
N CYS A 17 -11.19 -33.23 17.95
CA CYS A 17 -11.86 -34.44 18.43
C CYS A 17 -10.79 -35.46 18.81
N THR A 18 -10.59 -35.67 20.11
CA THR A 18 -9.55 -36.57 20.63
C THR A 18 -10.02 -38.01 20.77
N SER A 19 -11.33 -38.29 20.70
CA SER A 19 -11.91 -39.64 20.82
C SER A 19 -12.48 -40.18 19.50
N ALA A 20 -12.47 -41.50 19.33
CA ALA A 20 -12.98 -42.17 18.12
C ALA A 20 -14.50 -42.00 17.93
N GLU A 21 -15.26 -41.90 19.02
CA GLU A 21 -16.71 -41.67 18.98
C GLU A 21 -17.04 -40.25 18.49
N ASP A 22 -16.27 -39.25 18.91
CA ASP A 22 -16.44 -37.87 18.44
C ASP A 22 -16.11 -37.74 16.95
N GLN A 23 -15.12 -38.50 16.47
CA GLN A 23 -14.79 -38.57 15.04
C GLN A 23 -15.92 -39.21 14.23
N SER A 24 -16.51 -40.30 14.71
CA SER A 24 -17.63 -40.98 14.06
C SER A 24 -18.87 -40.07 13.96
N LYS A 25 -19.22 -39.37 15.05
CA LYS A 25 -20.31 -38.37 15.05
C LYS A 25 -20.04 -37.23 14.07
N GLN A 26 -18.80 -36.73 14.02
CA GLN A 26 -18.45 -35.65 13.10
C GLN A 26 -18.47 -36.09 11.63
N LEU A 27 -18.05 -37.32 11.33
CA LEU A 27 -18.18 -37.91 10.00
C LEU A 27 -19.65 -38.10 9.60
N GLY A 28 -20.51 -38.51 10.54
CA GLY A 28 -21.96 -38.56 10.35
C GLY A 28 -22.55 -37.20 10.00
N ASN A 29 -22.18 -36.15 10.74
CA ASN A 29 -22.63 -34.78 10.47
C ASN A 29 -22.14 -34.25 9.11
N ILE A 30 -20.90 -34.59 8.71
CA ILE A 30 -20.35 -34.23 7.40
C ILE A 30 -21.15 -34.91 6.29
N HIS A 31 -21.44 -36.20 6.44
CA HIS A 31 -22.26 -36.95 5.49
C HIS A 31 -23.66 -36.31 5.39
N GLU A 32 -24.35 -36.09 6.50
CA GLU A 32 -25.67 -35.45 6.49
C GLU A 32 -25.69 -34.05 5.83
N ALA A 33 -24.59 -33.28 5.95
CA ALA A 33 -24.44 -32.00 5.26
C ALA A 33 -24.23 -32.17 3.75
N ILE A 34 -23.42 -33.13 3.31
CA ILE A 34 -23.19 -33.44 1.89
C ILE A 34 -24.49 -33.89 1.23
N GLU A 35 -25.25 -34.76 1.88
CA GLU A 35 -26.54 -35.25 1.39
C GLU A 35 -27.56 -34.12 1.25
N ARG A 36 -27.59 -33.19 2.22
CA ARG A 36 -28.42 -31.98 2.13
C ARG A 36 -27.99 -31.09 0.97
N GLU A 37 -26.69 -30.83 0.78
CA GLU A 37 -26.21 -30.03 -0.34
C GLU A 37 -26.48 -30.71 -1.70
N ARG A 38 -26.39 -32.04 -1.79
CA ARG A 38 -26.74 -32.80 -2.99
C ARG A 38 -28.22 -32.68 -3.34
N GLN A 39 -29.10 -32.74 -2.34
CA GLN A 39 -30.55 -32.56 -2.54
C GLN A 39 -30.88 -31.12 -2.96
N VAL A 40 -30.20 -30.11 -2.40
CA VAL A 40 -30.36 -28.69 -2.78
C VAL A 40 -29.76 -28.40 -4.16
N SER A 41 -28.67 -29.07 -4.52
CA SER A 41 -27.97 -28.88 -5.81
C SER A 41 -28.57 -29.70 -6.96
N ALA A 42 -29.55 -30.57 -6.70
CA ALA A 42 -30.22 -31.39 -7.71
C ALA A 42 -30.97 -30.58 -8.80
N GLY A 43 -30.93 -29.25 -8.73
CA GLY A 43 -31.44 -28.35 -9.77
C GLY A 43 -30.65 -27.05 -9.97
N MET A 44 -29.44 -26.90 -9.41
CA MET A 44 -28.61 -25.70 -9.59
C MET A 44 -27.24 -26.01 -10.18
N ASP A 45 -26.85 -25.14 -11.10
CA ASP A 45 -25.75 -25.23 -12.06
C ASP A 45 -24.49 -26.00 -11.61
N ARG A 46 -24.08 -26.92 -12.48
CA ARG A 46 -22.80 -27.62 -12.53
C ARG A 46 -21.66 -26.67 -12.12
N PHE A 47 -20.93 -27.00 -11.06
CA PHE A 47 -19.70 -26.31 -10.70
C PHE A 47 -18.80 -26.18 -11.94
N ILE A 48 -18.56 -24.94 -12.39
CA ILE A 48 -17.68 -24.64 -13.51
C ILE A 48 -16.30 -24.35 -12.90
N PRO A 49 -15.31 -25.24 -13.06
CA PRO A 49 -13.94 -24.95 -12.65
C PRO A 49 -13.46 -23.69 -13.36
N ARG A 50 -12.68 -22.86 -12.66
CA ARG A 50 -11.99 -21.75 -13.30
C ARG A 50 -11.05 -22.28 -14.38
N ASP A 51 -10.85 -21.48 -15.44
CA ASP A 51 -9.89 -21.80 -16.49
C ASP A 51 -8.49 -22.06 -15.90
N PHE A 52 -7.80 -23.03 -16.49
CA PHE A 52 -6.45 -23.43 -16.07
C PHE A 52 -5.44 -22.28 -16.16
N LYS A 53 -5.67 -21.30 -17.04
CA LYS A 53 -4.83 -20.12 -17.23
C LYS A 53 -5.65 -18.86 -16.98
N ILE A 54 -5.40 -18.20 -15.85
CA ILE A 54 -5.92 -16.88 -15.57
C ILE A 54 -4.89 -15.87 -16.09
N PRO A 55 -5.21 -15.03 -17.07
CA PRO A 55 -4.31 -13.96 -17.48
C PRO A 55 -4.06 -13.01 -16.31
N VAL A 56 -2.81 -12.59 -16.11
CA VAL A 56 -2.46 -11.68 -15.02
C VAL A 56 -3.00 -10.29 -15.33
N GLN A 57 -4.06 -9.87 -14.63
CA GLN A 57 -4.74 -8.59 -14.83
C GLN A 57 -4.52 -7.64 -13.65
N ASN A 58 -3.29 -7.15 -13.47
CA ASN A 58 -2.90 -6.33 -12.32
C ASN A 58 -2.15 -5.03 -12.71
N CYS A 59 -2.50 -4.43 -13.85
CA CYS A 59 -1.79 -3.29 -14.44
C CYS A 59 -0.28 -3.51 -14.66
N THR A 60 0.29 -4.71 -14.48
CA THR A 60 1.72 -4.96 -14.70
C THR A 60 2.09 -4.84 -16.17
N GLN A 61 1.18 -5.19 -17.08
CA GLN A 61 1.37 -5.13 -18.52
C GLN A 61 1.27 -3.73 -19.13
N ILE A 62 0.84 -2.71 -18.36
CA ILE A 62 0.86 -1.32 -18.85
C ILE A 62 2.31 -0.87 -19.02
N GLU A 63 2.58 -0.15 -20.11
CA GLU A 63 3.91 0.40 -20.41
C GLU A 63 4.43 1.24 -19.23
N THR A 64 5.72 1.09 -18.92
CA THR A 64 6.37 1.79 -17.80
C THR A 64 6.34 3.30 -17.99
N THR A 65 6.46 3.78 -19.22
CA THR A 65 6.40 5.21 -19.58
C THR A 65 5.04 5.80 -19.22
N VAL A 66 3.95 5.10 -19.52
CA VAL A 66 2.58 5.49 -19.16
C VAL A 66 2.42 5.55 -17.64
N LYS A 67 2.89 4.52 -16.91
CA LYS A 67 2.84 4.52 -15.44
C LYS A 67 3.59 5.69 -14.85
N GLN A 68 4.77 6.00 -15.38
CA GLN A 68 5.60 7.13 -14.94
C GLN A 68 4.90 8.45 -15.23
N ARG A 69 4.42 8.68 -16.46
CA ARG A 69 3.69 9.90 -16.82
C ARG A 69 2.49 10.17 -15.93
N VAL A 70 1.66 9.14 -15.68
CA VAL A 70 0.51 9.24 -14.77
C VAL A 70 0.95 9.57 -13.34
N SER A 71 1.98 8.88 -12.85
CA SER A 71 2.51 9.11 -11.50
C SER A 71 3.08 10.53 -11.37
N ASP A 72 3.91 10.97 -12.30
CA ASP A 72 4.51 12.30 -12.31
C ASP A 72 3.45 13.40 -12.37
N LEU A 73 2.41 13.22 -13.18
CA LEU A 73 1.30 14.18 -13.26
C LEU A 73 0.59 14.31 -11.91
N VAL A 74 0.15 13.20 -11.34
CA VAL A 74 -0.54 13.18 -10.03
C VAL A 74 0.37 13.78 -8.95
N PHE A 75 1.65 13.43 -8.96
CA PHE A 75 2.64 13.93 -8.02
C PHE A 75 2.79 15.46 -8.07
N ARG A 76 2.97 16.03 -9.27
CA ARG A 76 3.08 17.49 -9.43
C ARG A 76 1.83 18.20 -8.93
N ILE A 77 0.65 17.66 -9.25
CA ILE A 77 -0.62 18.24 -8.81
C ILE A 77 -0.73 18.22 -7.27
N LEU A 78 -0.32 17.13 -6.62
CA LEU A 78 -0.27 17.07 -5.16
C LEU A 78 0.66 18.13 -4.58
N LEU A 79 1.82 18.38 -5.18
CA LEU A 79 2.75 19.43 -4.71
C LEU A 79 2.22 20.86 -4.90
N THR A 80 1.36 21.10 -5.90
CA THR A 80 0.73 22.40 -6.11
C THR A 80 -0.45 22.68 -5.18
N LYS A 81 -1.08 21.64 -4.63
CA LYS A 81 -2.21 21.80 -3.71
C LYS A 81 -1.70 22.08 -2.29
N PRO A 82 -2.36 22.98 -1.54
CA PRO A 82 -2.00 23.22 -0.15
C PRO A 82 -2.23 21.96 0.70
N PRO A 83 -1.33 21.65 1.65
CA PRO A 83 -1.51 20.56 2.58
C PRO A 83 -2.75 20.68 3.45
N GLU A 84 -3.34 19.54 3.82
CA GLU A 84 -4.48 19.52 4.74
C GLU A 84 -4.01 19.81 6.18
N LEU A 85 -4.18 21.07 6.60
CA LEU A 85 -3.78 21.59 7.90
C LEU A 85 -4.32 20.78 9.09
N HIS A 86 -5.59 20.41 9.06
CA HIS A 86 -6.21 19.67 10.17
C HIS A 86 -5.53 18.31 10.35
N TRP A 87 -5.37 17.56 9.26
CA TRP A 87 -4.68 16.28 9.31
C TRP A 87 -3.23 16.44 9.78
N LEU A 88 -2.47 17.42 9.27
CA LEU A 88 -1.10 17.64 9.72
C LEU A 88 -0.99 17.96 11.22
N LYS A 89 -1.88 18.81 11.76
CA LYS A 89 -1.91 19.15 13.19
C LYS A 89 -2.28 17.97 14.09
N THR A 90 -3.04 17.00 13.59
CA THR A 90 -3.32 15.76 14.34
C THR A 90 -2.09 14.86 14.45
N GLN A 91 -1.12 15.05 13.57
CA GLN A 91 0.17 14.37 13.65
C GLN A 91 1.10 15.20 14.55
N ASN A 92 1.92 14.56 15.38
CA ASN A 92 2.89 15.24 16.26
C ASN A 92 4.09 15.80 15.44
N LEU A 93 3.82 16.59 14.41
CA LEU A 93 4.78 17.15 13.47
C LEU A 93 5.01 18.63 13.76
N VAL A 94 6.24 19.10 13.52
CA VAL A 94 6.57 20.53 13.51
C VAL A 94 6.24 21.09 12.13
N ILE A 95 5.37 22.10 12.08
CA ILE A 95 4.82 22.69 10.86
C ILE A 95 5.20 24.18 10.81
N SER A 96 5.69 24.65 9.67
CA SER A 96 5.97 26.08 9.42
C SER A 96 4.72 26.86 9.01
N ASP A 97 4.80 28.20 9.01
CA ASP A 97 3.75 29.07 8.46
C ASP A 97 3.45 28.80 6.98
N SER A 98 4.44 28.29 6.24
CA SER A 98 4.33 27.88 4.83
C SER A 98 3.77 26.47 4.63
N LEU A 99 3.22 25.83 5.67
CA LEU A 99 2.63 24.48 5.64
C LEU A 99 3.62 23.36 5.30
N THR A 100 4.92 23.59 5.47
CA THR A 100 5.95 22.56 5.32
C THR A 100 6.19 21.85 6.63
N VAL A 101 6.58 20.57 6.57
CA VAL A 101 6.88 19.75 7.75
C VAL A 101 8.39 19.67 7.96
N GLN A 102 8.83 19.72 9.22
CA GLN A 102 10.24 19.56 9.54
C GLN A 102 10.63 18.08 9.47
N THR A 103 11.68 17.79 8.70
CA THR A 103 12.30 16.46 8.63
C THR A 103 13.23 16.22 9.82
N THR A 104 13.66 14.97 10.02
CA THR A 104 14.63 14.61 11.07
C THR A 104 15.96 15.35 10.94
N ASP A 105 16.30 15.80 9.73
CA ASP A 105 17.55 16.51 9.42
C ASP A 105 17.40 18.03 9.61
N GLY A 106 16.26 18.50 10.10
CA GLY A 106 15.95 19.92 10.27
C GLY A 106 15.53 20.66 9.00
N ARG A 107 15.46 19.98 7.84
CA ARG A 107 15.00 20.55 6.57
C ARG A 107 13.48 20.65 6.53
N TRP A 108 12.97 21.72 5.92
CA TRP A 108 11.55 21.87 5.61
C TRP A 108 11.19 21.07 4.35
N TRP A 109 10.13 20.28 4.42
CA TRP A 109 9.69 19.40 3.34
C TRP A 109 8.21 19.63 3.04
N ASN A 110 7.86 19.76 1.76
CA ASN A 110 6.47 19.94 1.33
C ASN A 110 5.70 18.60 1.33
N PRO A 111 4.71 18.38 2.22
CA PRO A 111 3.95 17.14 2.23
C PRO A 111 2.92 17.03 1.09
N GLY A 112 2.72 18.11 0.34
CA GLY A 112 1.68 18.23 -0.68
C GLY A 112 0.26 18.23 -0.10
N GLY A 113 -0.70 18.50 -0.97
CA GLY A 113 -2.12 18.45 -0.67
C GLY A 113 -2.71 17.06 -0.83
N GLN A 114 -4.04 17.03 -0.98
CA GLN A 114 -4.80 15.82 -1.23
C GLN A 114 -5.61 15.94 -2.52
N LEU A 115 -5.85 14.80 -3.15
CA LEU A 115 -6.59 14.70 -4.40
C LEU A 115 -7.54 13.50 -4.34
N THR A 116 -8.81 13.69 -4.65
CA THR A 116 -9.74 12.57 -4.79
C THR A 116 -9.38 11.72 -6.03
N VAL A 117 -9.69 10.43 -6.00
CA VAL A 117 -9.50 9.55 -7.18
C VAL A 117 -10.30 10.08 -8.39
N GLN A 118 -11.44 10.74 -8.15
CA GLN A 118 -12.26 11.34 -9.21
C GLN A 118 -11.56 12.54 -9.85
N GLU A 119 -11.05 13.49 -9.06
CA GLU A 119 -10.27 14.63 -9.58
C GLU A 119 -9.02 14.13 -10.33
N ALA A 120 -8.30 13.15 -9.76
CA ALA A 120 -7.13 12.56 -10.42
C ALA A 120 -7.48 11.89 -11.75
N SER A 121 -8.67 11.28 -11.85
CA SER A 121 -9.15 10.70 -13.10
C SER A 121 -9.52 11.76 -14.13
N ALA A 122 -10.11 12.88 -13.71
CA ALA A 122 -10.48 13.99 -14.61
C ALA A 122 -9.28 14.69 -15.25
N LEU A 123 -8.10 14.62 -14.61
CA LEU A 123 -6.85 15.17 -15.12
C LEU A 123 -6.16 14.29 -16.17
N LEU A 124 -6.61 13.05 -16.34
CA LEU A 124 -6.02 12.09 -17.26
C LEU A 124 -6.82 12.01 -18.56
N GLU A 125 -6.11 11.80 -19.66
CA GLU A 125 -6.74 11.54 -20.95
C GLU A 125 -7.61 10.28 -20.90
N ALA A 126 -8.75 10.31 -21.61
CA ALA A 126 -9.70 9.22 -21.64
C ALA A 126 -9.08 7.88 -22.10
N ASP A 127 -8.09 7.94 -23.00
CA ASP A 127 -7.41 6.76 -23.53
C ASP A 127 -6.47 6.11 -22.50
N GLN A 128 -5.81 6.91 -21.66
CA GLN A 128 -5.01 6.42 -20.54
C GLN A 128 -5.90 5.70 -19.51
N LEU A 129 -7.08 6.27 -19.22
CA LEU A 129 -8.06 5.65 -18.33
C LEU A 129 -8.61 4.34 -18.88
N LYS A 130 -8.94 4.29 -20.17
CA LYS A 130 -9.40 3.06 -20.85
C LYS A 130 -8.31 1.99 -20.83
N LEU A 131 -7.07 2.36 -21.12
CA LEU A 131 -5.92 1.44 -21.05
C LEU A 131 -5.78 0.84 -19.66
N MET A 132 -5.81 1.67 -18.60
CA MET A 132 -5.72 1.17 -17.22
C MET A 132 -6.91 0.29 -16.81
N LYS A 133 -8.12 0.61 -17.28
CA LYS A 133 -9.32 -0.20 -17.02
C LYS A 133 -9.29 -1.53 -17.75
N SER A 134 -8.77 -1.57 -18.98
CA SER A 134 -8.61 -2.82 -19.75
C SER A 134 -7.71 -3.84 -19.05
N GLN A 135 -6.77 -3.35 -18.23
CA GLN A 135 -5.85 -4.16 -17.43
C GLN A 135 -6.38 -4.45 -16.01
N HIS A 136 -7.69 -4.24 -15.79
CA HIS A 136 -8.48 -4.54 -14.58
C HIS A 136 -7.99 -3.92 -13.26
N GLY A 137 -7.07 -2.96 -13.28
CA GLY A 137 -6.61 -2.25 -12.09
C GLY A 137 -7.03 -0.78 -12.01
N GLY A 138 -7.27 -0.10 -13.13
CA GLY A 138 -7.62 1.33 -13.10
C GLY A 138 -6.56 2.22 -12.42
N LEU A 139 -6.88 3.51 -12.26
CA LEU A 139 -5.97 4.51 -11.69
C LEU A 139 -5.61 4.22 -10.22
N GLN A 140 -6.62 3.87 -9.41
CA GLN A 140 -6.43 3.64 -7.98
C GLN A 140 -5.44 2.50 -7.71
N THR A 141 -5.52 1.40 -8.45
CA THR A 141 -4.59 0.27 -8.28
C THR A 141 -3.19 0.64 -8.76
N LEU A 142 -3.07 1.39 -9.86
CA LEU A 142 -1.78 1.88 -10.34
C LEU A 142 -1.06 2.71 -9.26
N LEU A 143 -1.76 3.67 -8.66
CA LEU A 143 -1.20 4.52 -7.61
C LEU A 143 -0.92 3.74 -6.32
N LYS A 144 -1.79 2.79 -5.93
CA LYS A 144 -1.53 1.88 -4.78
C LYS A 144 -0.29 1.02 -4.99
N ASN A 145 -0.04 0.56 -6.22
CA ASN A 145 1.14 -0.22 -6.54
C ASN A 145 2.42 0.64 -6.47
N HIS A 146 2.31 1.93 -6.79
CA HIS A 146 3.40 2.89 -6.64
C HIS A 146 3.52 3.43 -5.19
N HIS A 147 3.67 2.49 -4.28
CA HIS A 147 3.72 2.69 -2.84
C HIS A 147 4.92 3.50 -2.34
N GLN A 148 5.91 3.84 -3.18
CA GLN A 148 7.01 4.71 -2.77
C GLN A 148 6.56 6.17 -2.65
N ALA A 149 5.63 6.60 -3.50
CA ALA A 149 5.23 7.99 -3.61
C ALA A 149 3.82 8.24 -3.08
N PHE A 150 2.88 7.32 -3.29
CA PHE A 150 1.47 7.56 -3.01
C PHE A 150 0.91 6.69 -1.90
N GLU A 151 0.00 7.28 -1.15
CA GLU A 151 -0.88 6.60 -0.24
C GLU A 151 -2.33 6.94 -0.59
N ILE A 152 -3.21 5.93 -0.60
CA ILE A 152 -4.62 6.12 -0.88
C ILE A 152 -5.43 5.66 0.33
N ARG A 153 -6.15 6.60 0.96
CA ARG A 153 -7.06 6.33 2.09
C ARG A 153 -8.43 6.91 1.78
N SER A 154 -9.49 6.11 1.95
CA SER A 154 -10.88 6.56 1.75
C SER A 154 -11.16 7.29 0.42
N GLY A 155 -10.46 6.91 -0.66
CA GLY A 155 -10.60 7.55 -1.97
C GLY A 155 -9.82 8.86 -2.16
N LEU A 156 -9.02 9.26 -1.16
CA LEU A 156 -8.10 10.38 -1.21
C LEU A 156 -6.68 9.88 -1.46
N ILE A 157 -5.99 10.51 -2.39
CA ILE A 157 -4.61 10.29 -2.79
C ILE A 157 -3.78 11.39 -2.11
N ARG A 158 -2.69 10.98 -1.46
CA ARG A 158 -1.70 11.87 -0.85
C ARG A 158 -0.29 11.35 -1.06
N LEU A 159 0.71 12.17 -0.80
CA LEU A 159 2.10 11.70 -0.75
C LEU A 159 2.28 10.77 0.45
N ARG A 160 3.02 9.68 0.24
CA ARG A 160 3.31 8.72 1.29
C ARG A 160 4.51 9.18 2.11
N PHE A 161 4.27 9.39 3.39
CA PHE A 161 5.29 9.48 4.41
C PHE A 161 4.72 8.95 5.74
N ASP A 162 5.59 8.68 6.69
CA ASP A 162 5.29 8.15 8.01
C ASP A 162 5.50 9.28 9.03
N PRO A 163 4.41 9.86 9.55
CA PRO A 163 4.50 10.94 10.52
C PRO A 163 5.24 10.53 11.79
N GLU A 164 5.12 9.28 12.26
CA GLU A 164 5.81 8.83 13.48
C GLU A 164 7.33 8.86 13.29
N ARG A 165 7.81 8.53 12.09
CA ARG A 165 9.23 8.56 11.76
C ARG A 165 9.78 9.97 11.58
N MET A 166 8.95 10.93 11.18
CA MET A 166 9.33 12.34 11.07
C MET A 166 9.18 13.09 12.41
N ALA A 167 8.25 12.65 13.27
CA ALA A 167 7.93 13.22 14.58
C ALA A 167 8.93 12.87 15.70
N GLN A 168 9.99 12.08 15.42
CA GLN A 168 10.98 11.69 16.45
C GLN A 168 11.80 12.86 17.03
N LEU A 169 11.50 14.09 16.60
CA LEU A 169 12.00 15.33 17.19
C LEU A 169 10.97 15.90 18.19
N ASN A 170 10.84 15.29 19.37
CA ASN A 170 10.47 16.06 20.57
C ASN A 170 11.78 16.46 21.26
N PRO A 171 12.22 17.73 21.21
CA PRO A 171 13.42 18.21 21.93
C PRO A 171 13.22 18.23 23.45
N SER A 172 11.97 18.12 23.92
CA SER A 172 11.59 18.27 25.31
C SER A 172 11.22 16.91 25.93
N GLY A 173 12.23 16.11 26.26
CA GLY A 173 12.25 15.21 27.43
C GLY A 173 11.11 14.21 27.69
N GLY A 174 10.25 13.90 26.71
CA GLY A 174 9.11 13.00 26.90
C GLY A 174 9.15 11.82 25.95
N SER A 175 9.81 10.72 26.34
CA SER A 175 9.69 9.45 25.63
C SER A 175 8.25 8.96 25.71
N PHE A 176 7.48 9.09 24.62
CA PHE A 176 6.20 8.41 24.50
C PHE A 176 6.19 7.50 23.29
N VAL A 177 6.04 6.21 23.62
CA VAL A 177 5.86 5.03 22.76
C VAL A 177 7.13 4.51 22.07
N SER A 178 8.01 3.95 22.89
CA SER A 178 8.89 2.85 22.48
C SER A 178 8.05 1.68 21.97
N ARG A 179 7.83 1.60 20.64
CA ARG A 179 7.46 0.33 20.00
C ARG A 179 8.73 -0.47 19.73
N LYS A 180 9.19 -1.17 20.77
CA LYS A 180 10.29 -2.15 20.79
C LYS A 180 11.64 -1.55 20.34
N PRO A 181 12.76 -1.91 20.98
CA PRO A 181 14.07 -1.57 20.42
C PRO A 181 14.07 -2.06 18.98
N ALA A 182 14.46 -1.19 18.04
CA ALA A 182 14.71 -1.58 16.67
C ALA A 182 15.61 -2.80 16.76
N LYS A 183 15.05 -4.02 16.61
CA LYS A 183 15.83 -5.23 16.35
C LYS A 183 16.75 -4.76 15.25
N LYS A 184 18.06 -4.66 15.54
CA LYS A 184 19.12 -4.19 14.64
C LYS A 184 18.61 -4.47 13.24
N ARG A 185 18.08 -3.44 12.55
CA ARG A 185 17.55 -3.64 11.20
C ARG A 185 18.83 -3.92 10.45
N LEU A 186 19.19 -5.20 10.35
CA LEU A 186 20.27 -5.72 9.53
C LEU A 186 20.19 -4.87 8.28
N ILE A 187 21.22 -4.05 8.07
CA ILE A 187 21.31 -3.01 7.04
C ILE A 187 20.51 -3.53 5.86
N GLN A 188 19.26 -3.08 5.74
CA GLN A 188 18.34 -3.67 4.78
C GLN A 188 18.98 -3.32 3.45
N ARG A 189 19.52 -4.32 2.74
CA ARG A 189 20.18 -4.07 1.46
C ARG A 189 19.16 -3.35 0.58
N LYS A 190 19.37 -2.05 0.39
CA LYS A 190 18.46 -1.20 -0.37
C LYS A 190 18.60 -1.61 -1.83
N THR A 191 17.60 -2.32 -2.36
CA THR A 191 17.66 -2.87 -3.72
C THR A 191 17.07 -1.94 -4.77
N LYS A 192 16.22 -0.99 -4.36
CA LYS A 192 15.52 -0.08 -5.28
C LYS A 192 15.92 1.36 -5.02
N PRO A 193 16.08 2.18 -6.08
CA PRO A 193 16.28 3.61 -5.93
C PRO A 193 15.05 4.24 -5.27
N CYS A 194 15.28 5.26 -4.46
CA CYS A 194 14.26 6.08 -3.85
C CYS A 194 13.65 6.98 -4.93
N TRP A 195 12.39 6.73 -5.25
CA TRP A 195 11.65 7.55 -6.20
C TRP A 195 11.47 8.97 -5.68
N MET A 196 11.13 9.14 -4.39
CA MET A 196 10.93 10.45 -3.76
C MET A 196 12.19 11.32 -3.80
N PHE A 197 13.36 10.74 -3.55
CA PHE A 197 14.64 11.45 -3.65
C PHE A 197 14.91 12.02 -5.04
N SER A 198 14.43 11.33 -6.09
CA SER A 198 14.70 11.73 -7.48
C SER A 198 13.65 12.68 -8.07
N HIS A 199 12.42 12.67 -7.56
CA HIS A 199 11.29 13.41 -8.17
C HIS A 199 10.76 14.56 -7.30
N HIS A 200 11.02 14.55 -5.99
CA HIS A 200 10.58 15.60 -5.10
C HIS A 200 11.57 16.78 -5.08
N VAL A 201 11.05 18.01 -5.12
CA VAL A 201 11.87 19.24 -5.11
C VAL A 201 12.74 19.35 -3.86
N ASP A 202 12.19 19.01 -2.69
CA ASP A 202 12.93 18.97 -1.41
C ASP A 202 13.66 17.63 -1.15
N GLY A 203 13.62 16.70 -2.11
CA GLY A 203 14.15 15.35 -1.97
C GLY A 203 13.32 14.42 -1.06
N CYS A 204 13.96 13.39 -0.53
CA CYS A 204 13.31 12.41 0.35
C CYS A 204 13.04 13.03 1.75
N PRO A 205 11.85 12.77 2.35
CA PRO A 205 11.56 13.21 3.72
C PRO A 205 12.43 12.52 4.78
N TYR A 206 13.04 11.39 4.43
CA TYR A 206 13.94 10.65 5.32
C TYR A 206 15.39 10.87 4.90
N PRO A 207 16.34 10.94 5.86
CA PRO A 207 17.75 10.83 5.54
C PRO A 207 18.07 9.47 4.93
N SER A 208 19.20 9.40 4.25
CA SER A 208 19.72 8.17 3.65
C SER A 208 19.77 7.02 4.66
N GLU A 209 20.21 7.25 5.89
CA GLU A 209 20.33 6.20 6.92
C GLU A 209 19.00 5.57 7.33
N THR A 210 17.91 6.33 7.33
CA THR A 210 16.60 5.83 7.75
C THR A 210 15.73 5.42 6.57
N CYS A 211 15.93 5.98 5.37
CA CYS A 211 15.12 5.64 4.19
C CYS A 211 15.21 4.15 3.84
N ASP A 212 14.07 3.54 3.50
CA ASP A 212 14.01 2.13 3.07
C ASP A 212 14.52 1.93 1.62
N PHE A 213 14.82 3.01 0.90
CA PHE A 213 15.22 3.01 -0.51
C PHE A 213 16.57 3.71 -0.72
N LEU A 214 17.26 3.38 -1.81
CA LEU A 214 18.60 3.88 -2.12
C LEU A 214 18.55 5.34 -2.61
N HIS A 215 19.26 6.24 -1.92
CA HIS A 215 19.56 7.57 -2.43
C HIS A 215 20.81 7.48 -3.30
N LYS A 216 20.77 8.03 -4.52
CA LYS A 216 21.86 7.88 -5.51
C LYS A 216 23.20 8.51 -5.08
N THR A 217 23.24 9.23 -3.97
CA THR A 217 24.47 9.74 -3.34
C THR A 217 25.25 8.69 -2.55
N GLU A 218 24.69 7.50 -2.28
CA GLU A 218 25.44 6.37 -1.72
C GLU A 218 26.15 5.61 -2.86
N ASN A 219 27.47 5.79 -2.97
CA ASN A 219 28.31 5.03 -3.92
C ASN A 219 28.16 3.52 -3.65
N ILE A 220 27.72 2.79 -4.68
CA ILE A 220 27.86 1.33 -4.78
C ILE A 220 29.36 1.03 -4.89
N SER A 221 30.06 0.91 -3.77
CA SER A 221 31.49 0.52 -3.79
C SER A 221 31.99 -0.16 -2.51
N LEU A 222 31.12 -0.69 -1.64
CA LEU A 222 31.59 -1.42 -0.44
C LEU A 222 30.98 -2.80 -0.24
N ILE A 223 30.45 -3.47 -1.27
CA ILE A 223 30.15 -4.90 -1.17
C ILE A 223 30.50 -5.61 -2.48
N SER A 224 31.80 -5.77 -2.72
CA SER A 224 32.38 -6.78 -3.61
C SER A 224 33.73 -7.14 -2.98
N ALA A 225 33.91 -8.41 -2.61
CA ALA A 225 34.97 -8.98 -1.75
C ALA A 225 34.80 -8.61 -0.26
N GLU A 226 34.79 -9.53 0.70
CA GLU A 226 35.45 -10.85 0.79
C GLU A 226 34.49 -12.01 1.10
#